data_AF-A0A820LLQ4-F1
#
_entry.id   AF-A0A820LLQ4-F1
#
_cell.length_a   1.000
_cell.length_b   1.000
_cell.length_c   1.000
_cell.angle_alpha   90.00
_cell.angle_beta   90.00
_cell.angle_gamma   90.00
#
_symmetry.space_group_name_H-M   'P 1'
#
loop_
_entity.id
_entity.type
_entity.pdbx_description
1 polymer ?
#
loop_
_entity_poly.entity_id
_entity_poly.type
_entity_poly.pdbx_seq_one_letter_code
_entity_poly.pdbx_strand_id
1 'polypeptide(L)'
;ENGINTPSRQITLEQEIPPESKKRKREPSLILSSIPATKIVIATTALLDDQWNDVLTFFRQFSQVQLSTNLNVNNSTTHLLVDDSENHLHCTITKKIVQAAVRHHIFIISSRWLNECMRLNKFIDEHPYEIISDSHTTLRSSQHDSNATNKYLFSQNSQYSYAFAIECRQCQGSINRSELIELIQLTGAQLFQNEQAVDVLIVLCDTSDKNLNKIKEKYMNAPASNIKYVTSDFLLKSIIKFEIQDIDKYSL
;
A
#
# COMPACT_ATOMS: atom_id res chain seq x y z
N GLU A 1 -72.58 12.21 48.02
CA GLU A 1 -73.63 11.28 47.57
C GLU A 1 -73.11 10.59 46.31
N ASN A 2 -72.49 9.43 46.45
CA ASN A 2 -73.04 8.09 46.15
C ASN A 2 -72.03 7.49 45.15
N GLY A 3 -71.51 6.29 45.25
CA GLY A 3 -71.78 5.15 46.09
C GLY A 3 -70.95 4.01 45.50
N ILE A 4 -70.39 3.22 46.40
CA ILE A 4 -69.52 2.05 46.20
C ILE A 4 -70.17 1.00 45.29
N ASN A 5 -69.37 0.32 44.45
CA ASN A 5 -69.38 -1.16 44.37
C ASN A 5 -68.29 -1.74 43.45
N THR A 6 -67.33 -2.40 44.10
CA THR A 6 -66.54 -3.50 43.57
C THR A 6 -67.41 -4.73 43.28
N PRO A 7 -66.97 -5.59 42.37
CA PRO A 7 -66.99 -7.02 42.67
C PRO A 7 -65.68 -7.73 42.30
N SER A 8 -65.20 -8.48 43.28
CA SER A 8 -64.22 -9.56 43.15
C SER A 8 -64.75 -10.70 42.28
N ARG A 9 -63.91 -11.29 41.42
CA ARG A 9 -64.00 -12.67 40.93
C ARG A 9 -62.63 -13.09 40.39
N GLN A 10 -61.96 -13.97 41.13
CA GLN A 10 -61.88 -15.43 40.94
C GLN A 10 -60.81 -15.82 39.92
N ILE A 11 -59.78 -16.44 40.50
CA ILE A 11 -58.63 -17.07 39.88
C ILE A 11 -59.09 -18.36 39.20
N THR A 12 -58.69 -18.55 37.94
CA THR A 12 -58.65 -19.87 37.31
C THR A 12 -57.27 -19.98 36.67
N LEU A 13 -56.41 -20.80 37.29
CA LEU A 13 -55.13 -21.22 36.74
C LEU A 13 -55.43 -22.32 35.72
N GLU A 14 -55.41 -21.98 34.44
CA GLU A 14 -55.20 -22.95 33.37
C GLU A 14 -53.74 -22.86 32.94
N GLN A 15 -52.98 -23.91 33.27
CA GLN A 15 -51.64 -24.14 32.73
C GLN A 15 -51.78 -24.61 31.29
N GLU A 16 -51.64 -23.69 30.34
CA GLU A 16 -51.39 -24.04 28.94
C GLU A 16 -49.92 -24.44 28.78
N ILE A 17 -49.71 -25.70 28.41
CA ILE A 17 -48.43 -26.28 28.00
C ILE A 17 -48.07 -25.69 26.62
N PRO A 18 -46.94 -24.99 26.45
CA PRO A 18 -46.54 -24.49 25.14
C PRO A 18 -46.16 -25.66 24.21
N PRO A 19 -46.56 -25.61 22.93
CA PRO A 19 -46.28 -26.67 21.97
C PRO A 19 -44.79 -26.71 21.61
N GLU A 20 -44.36 -27.94 21.32
CA GLU A 20 -43.05 -28.40 20.91
C GLU A 20 -42.19 -27.37 20.17
N SER A 21 -40.98 -27.23 20.70
CA SER A 21 -39.84 -26.57 20.07
C SER A 21 -39.58 -27.14 18.67
N LYS A 22 -40.01 -26.39 17.64
CA LYS A 22 -39.51 -26.57 16.28
C LYS A 22 -37.98 -26.54 16.32
N LYS A 23 -37.37 -27.72 16.12
CA LYS A 23 -35.93 -27.88 15.89
C LYS A 23 -35.50 -26.87 14.84
N ARG A 24 -34.87 -25.77 15.26
CA ARG A 24 -34.07 -24.92 14.37
C ARG A 24 -33.03 -25.85 13.75
N LYS A 25 -33.18 -26.13 12.46
CA LYS A 25 -32.07 -26.61 11.64
C LYS A 25 -30.94 -25.63 11.88
N ARG A 26 -29.92 -26.05 12.63
CA ARG A 26 -28.65 -25.32 12.68
C ARG A 26 -28.18 -25.25 11.23
N GLU A 27 -28.18 -24.05 10.68
CA GLU A 27 -27.43 -23.78 9.47
C GLU A 27 -26.01 -24.33 9.69
N PRO A 28 -25.44 -25.02 8.70
CA PRO A 28 -24.07 -25.47 8.79
C PRO A 28 -23.23 -24.22 9.05
N SER A 29 -22.66 -24.13 10.26
CA SER A 29 -21.60 -23.19 10.56
C SER A 29 -20.55 -23.42 9.48
N LEU A 30 -20.46 -22.48 8.53
CA LEU A 30 -19.39 -22.42 7.57
C LEU A 30 -18.13 -22.40 8.43
N ILE A 31 -17.46 -23.55 8.48
CA ILE A 31 -16.12 -23.69 8.99
C ILE A 31 -15.32 -22.83 8.03
N LEU A 32 -15.11 -21.57 8.42
CA LEU A 32 -14.06 -20.73 7.88
C LEU A 32 -12.80 -21.54 8.09
N SER A 33 -12.40 -22.24 7.02
CA SER A 33 -11.11 -22.90 6.90
C SER A 33 -10.09 -21.96 7.50
N SER A 34 -9.35 -22.44 8.49
CA SER A 34 -8.36 -21.69 9.24
C SER A 34 -7.37 -21.02 8.28
N ILE A 35 -7.68 -19.80 7.88
CA ILE A 35 -6.75 -18.93 7.17
C ILE A 35 -5.62 -18.72 8.19
N PRO A 36 -4.38 -19.12 7.88
CA PRO A 36 -3.27 -18.90 8.80
C PRO A 36 -3.27 -17.41 9.18
N ALA A 37 -3.26 -17.14 10.48
CA ALA A 37 -3.35 -15.78 11.01
C ALA A 37 -2.29 -14.91 10.34
N THR A 38 -2.71 -14.09 9.39
CA THR A 38 -1.80 -13.28 8.59
C THR A 38 -1.39 -12.11 9.46
N LYS A 39 -0.09 -12.01 9.74
CA LYS A 39 0.46 -10.93 10.55
C LYS A 39 0.22 -9.60 9.84
N ILE A 40 -0.65 -8.76 10.39
CA ILE A 40 -0.90 -7.42 9.85
C ILE A 40 0.11 -6.45 10.47
N VAL A 41 0.88 -5.77 9.61
CA VAL A 41 1.80 -4.69 9.98
C VAL A 41 1.42 -3.42 9.24
N ILE A 42 1.12 -2.38 10.00
CA ILE A 42 0.59 -1.10 9.48
C ILE A 42 1.64 -0.02 9.59
N ALA A 43 1.83 0.72 8.50
CA ALA A 43 2.45 2.03 8.47
C ALA A 43 1.39 3.08 8.13
N THR A 44 1.58 4.34 8.56
CA THR A 44 0.61 5.43 8.30
C THR A 44 1.30 6.70 7.79
N THR A 45 0.59 7.44 6.95
CA THR A 45 0.92 8.83 6.55
C THR A 45 -0.13 9.84 7.02
N ALA A 46 -1.22 9.37 7.63
CA ALA A 46 -2.50 10.06 7.67
C ALA A 46 -3.09 10.24 9.07
N LEU A 47 -2.56 9.52 10.07
CA LEU A 47 -3.13 9.55 11.41
C LEU A 47 -2.54 10.72 12.19
N LEU A 48 -3.43 11.50 12.79
CA LEU A 48 -3.10 12.49 13.79
C LEU A 48 -2.79 11.79 15.14
N ASP A 49 -1.99 12.44 15.98
CA ASP A 49 -1.53 11.86 17.26
C ASP A 49 -2.69 11.52 18.21
N ASP A 50 -3.80 12.26 18.14
CA ASP A 50 -5.00 12.06 18.95
C ASP A 50 -5.79 10.80 18.58
N GLN A 51 -5.83 10.44 17.30
CA GLN A 51 -6.47 9.22 16.82
C GLN A 51 -5.68 7.95 17.16
N TRP A 52 -4.38 8.09 17.42
CA TRP A 52 -3.49 6.95 17.60
C TRP A 52 -3.88 6.06 18.79
N ASN A 53 -4.38 6.64 19.88
CA ASN A 53 -4.77 5.87 21.06
C ASN A 53 -5.96 4.93 20.81
N ASP A 54 -6.95 5.39 20.05
CA ASP A 54 -8.12 4.58 19.71
C ASP A 54 -7.72 3.45 18.76
N VAL A 55 -6.82 3.74 17.83
CA VAL A 55 -6.22 2.75 16.92
C VAL A 55 -5.44 1.68 17.69
N LEU A 56 -4.57 2.10 18.62
CA LEU A 56 -3.83 1.16 19.49
C LEU A 56 -4.79 0.28 20.30
N THR A 57 -5.86 0.86 20.85
CA THR A 57 -6.86 0.15 21.64
C THR A 57 -7.59 -0.88 20.79
N PHE A 58 -8.03 -0.49 19.59
CA PHE A 58 -8.66 -1.39 18.64
C PHE A 58 -7.76 -2.56 18.26
N PHE A 59 -6.49 -2.33 17.93
CA PHE A 59 -5.61 -3.42 17.49
C PHE A 59 -5.18 -4.36 18.60
N ARG A 60 -5.13 -3.90 19.87
CA ARG A 60 -4.79 -4.76 21.03
C ARG A 60 -5.75 -5.93 21.22
N GLN A 61 -6.98 -5.84 20.72
CA GLN A 61 -7.94 -6.94 20.82
C GLN A 61 -7.67 -8.07 19.81
N PHE A 62 -6.79 -7.87 18.83
CA PHE A 62 -6.46 -8.84 17.78
C PHE A 62 -5.01 -9.33 17.93
N SER A 63 -4.82 -10.56 18.39
CA SER A 63 -3.51 -11.18 18.59
C SER A 63 -2.66 -11.33 17.31
N GLN A 64 -3.31 -11.27 16.14
CA GLN A 64 -2.68 -11.39 14.82
C GLN A 64 -2.10 -10.08 14.25
N VAL A 65 -2.25 -8.96 14.96
CA VAL A 65 -1.85 -7.64 14.46
C VAL A 65 -0.63 -7.10 15.20
N GLN A 66 0.39 -6.71 14.46
CA GLN A 66 1.55 -5.99 14.97
C GLN A 66 1.57 -4.58 14.40
N LEU A 67 1.15 -3.61 15.19
CA LEU A 67 1.39 -2.21 14.86
C LEU A 67 2.90 -1.95 14.86
N SER A 68 3.41 -1.56 13.70
CA SER A 68 4.72 -0.94 13.66
C SER A 68 4.52 0.53 13.99
N THR A 69 5.06 0.98 15.12
CA THR A 69 5.24 2.42 15.38
C THR A 69 6.33 3.01 14.48
N ASN A 70 6.99 2.18 13.67
CA ASN A 70 8.01 2.62 12.76
C ASN A 70 7.35 3.47 11.66
N LEU A 71 7.72 4.74 11.62
CA LEU A 71 7.20 5.70 10.65
C LEU A 71 7.57 5.31 9.21
N ASN A 72 8.47 4.36 9.00
CA ASN A 72 8.99 3.97 7.69
C ASN A 72 8.42 2.63 7.20
N VAL A 73 8.11 2.57 5.91
CA VAL A 73 7.70 1.35 5.21
C VAL A 73 8.89 0.41 5.10
N ASN A 74 8.71 -0.87 5.44
CA ASN A 74 9.76 -1.89 5.38
C ASN A 74 9.20 -3.23 4.89
N ASN A 75 10.04 -4.27 4.80
CA ASN A 75 9.67 -5.58 4.24
C ASN A 75 8.72 -6.39 5.13
N SER A 76 8.46 -5.95 6.36
CA SER A 76 7.44 -6.54 7.22
C SER A 76 6.10 -5.82 7.14
N THR A 77 6.09 -4.60 6.59
CA THR A 77 4.87 -3.82 6.38
C THR A 77 3.95 -4.55 5.41
N THR A 78 2.66 -4.59 5.72
CA THR A 78 1.63 -5.25 4.89
C THR A 78 0.56 -4.26 4.43
N HIS A 79 0.36 -3.19 5.19
CA HIS A 79 -0.63 -2.16 4.90
C HIS A 79 0.00 -0.80 5.13
N LEU A 80 -0.23 0.12 4.19
CA LEU A 80 0.07 1.53 4.32
C LEU A 80 -1.26 2.30 4.32
N LEU A 81 -1.58 2.91 5.46
CA LEU A 81 -2.72 3.80 5.58
C LEU A 81 -2.36 5.19 5.05
N VAL A 82 -3.21 5.68 4.15
CA VAL A 82 -3.08 7.00 3.53
C VAL A 82 -4.38 7.77 3.65
N ASP A 83 -4.24 9.10 3.68
CA ASP A 83 -5.38 10.00 3.72
C ASP A 83 -5.89 10.18 2.29
N ASP A 84 -7.15 9.85 2.05
CA ASP A 84 -7.84 10.17 0.81
C ASP A 84 -8.75 11.37 1.06
N SER A 85 -8.12 12.55 1.05
CA SER A 85 -8.70 13.84 1.48
C SER A 85 -10.08 14.17 0.90
N GLU A 86 -10.49 13.54 -0.21
CA GLU A 86 -11.76 13.77 -0.89
C GLU A 86 -12.62 12.49 -1.07
N ASN A 87 -12.36 11.40 -0.33
CA ASN A 87 -13.14 10.16 -0.41
C ASN A 87 -13.15 9.46 -1.79
N HIS A 88 -12.29 9.87 -2.71
CA HIS A 88 -12.23 9.36 -4.07
C HIS A 88 -11.18 8.28 -4.27
N LEU A 89 -10.58 7.73 -3.20
CA LEU A 89 -9.44 6.80 -3.28
C LEU A 89 -8.25 7.41 -4.04
N HIS A 90 -8.10 8.73 -3.90
CA HIS A 90 -7.01 9.51 -4.46
C HIS A 90 -6.14 10.05 -3.34
N CYS A 91 -4.82 10.07 -3.55
CA CYS A 91 -3.89 10.67 -2.58
C CYS A 91 -2.70 11.35 -3.26
N THR A 92 -2.02 12.23 -2.53
CA THR A 92 -0.74 12.80 -2.97
C THR A 92 0.35 11.73 -2.88
N ILE A 93 1.12 11.53 -3.94
CA ILE A 93 2.27 10.60 -3.89
C ILE A 93 3.32 11.13 -2.93
N THR A 94 3.54 10.35 -1.88
CA THR A 94 4.62 10.57 -0.91
C THR A 94 5.69 9.51 -1.08
N LYS A 95 6.87 9.73 -0.50
CA LYS A 95 7.93 8.73 -0.39
C LYS A 95 7.41 7.37 0.09
N LYS A 96 6.57 7.34 1.13
CA LYS A 96 6.05 6.08 1.70
C LYS A 96 5.19 5.31 0.69
N ILE A 97 4.41 6.02 -0.13
CA ILE A 97 3.60 5.43 -1.19
C ILE A 97 4.51 4.79 -2.24
N VAL A 98 5.56 5.46 -2.69
CA VAL A 98 6.53 4.88 -3.63
C VAL A 98 7.22 3.65 -3.05
N GLN A 99 7.64 3.72 -1.77
CA GLN A 99 8.25 2.60 -1.06
C GLN A 99 7.30 1.41 -0.85
N ALA A 100 6.00 1.67 -0.70
CA ALA A 100 4.98 0.63 -0.62
C ALA A 100 4.70 0.01 -2.00
N ALA A 101 4.55 0.85 -3.03
CA ALA A 101 4.24 0.43 -4.39
C ALA A 101 5.31 -0.53 -4.95
N VAL A 102 6.59 -0.25 -4.69
CA VAL A 102 7.69 -1.11 -5.17
C VAL A 102 7.73 -2.49 -4.48
N ARG A 103 7.07 -2.65 -3.31
CA ARG A 103 7.18 -3.87 -2.51
C ARG A 103 6.14 -4.95 -2.84
N HIS A 104 5.15 -4.69 -3.68
CA HIS A 104 4.08 -5.61 -4.14
C HIS A 104 3.14 -6.21 -3.10
N HIS A 105 3.64 -6.55 -1.92
CA HIS A 105 2.87 -7.20 -0.85
C HIS A 105 2.18 -6.19 0.08
N ILE A 106 2.24 -4.90 -0.24
CA ILE A 106 1.74 -3.83 0.62
C ILE A 106 0.48 -3.25 0.02
N PHE A 107 -0.63 -3.37 0.74
CA PHE A 107 -1.87 -2.67 0.43
C PHE A 107 -1.71 -1.18 0.74
N ILE A 108 -1.92 -0.33 -0.25
CA ILE A 108 -1.97 1.12 -0.08
C ILE A 108 -3.44 1.50 0.00
N ILE A 109 -3.94 1.73 1.22
CA ILE A 109 -5.36 1.81 1.50
C ILE A 109 -5.74 3.09 2.24
N SER A 110 -6.93 3.59 1.95
CA SER A 110 -7.54 4.73 2.63
C SER A 110 -7.69 4.47 4.13
N SER A 111 -7.44 5.49 4.94
CA SER A 111 -7.68 5.49 6.39
C SER A 111 -9.12 5.13 6.78
N ARG A 112 -10.08 5.30 5.85
CA ARG A 112 -11.49 4.90 6.04
C ARG A 112 -11.66 3.42 6.27
N TRP A 113 -10.79 2.57 5.72
CA TRP A 113 -10.81 1.14 6.01
C TRP A 113 -10.65 0.89 7.52
N LEU A 114 -9.72 1.60 8.16
CA LEU A 114 -9.48 1.46 9.59
C LEU A 114 -10.68 1.96 10.40
N ASN A 115 -11.24 3.12 10.03
CA ASN A 115 -12.44 3.66 10.67
C ASN A 115 -13.59 2.64 10.63
N GLU A 116 -13.73 1.94 9.51
CA GLU A 116 -14.82 0.99 9.33
C GLU A 116 -14.57 -0.37 10.00
N CYS A 117 -13.31 -0.79 10.06
CA CYS A 117 -12.89 -1.90 10.91
C CYS A 117 -13.22 -1.62 12.39
N MET A 118 -12.93 -0.40 12.87
CA MET A 118 -13.22 0.03 14.23
C MET A 118 -14.73 0.09 14.49
N ARG A 119 -15.51 0.68 13.58
CA ARG A 119 -16.97 0.79 13.71
C ARG A 119 -17.65 -0.58 13.79
N LEU A 120 -17.19 -1.55 13.00
CA LEU A 120 -17.76 -2.90 12.96
C LEU A 120 -17.10 -3.87 13.95
N ASN A 121 -16.08 -3.40 14.67
CA ASN A 121 -15.23 -4.19 15.56
C ASN A 121 -14.69 -5.49 14.93
N LYS A 122 -14.29 -5.45 13.66
CA LYS A 122 -13.73 -6.59 12.92
C LYS A 122 -12.90 -6.12 11.72
N PHE A 123 -11.99 -6.96 11.24
CA PHE A 123 -11.39 -6.74 9.94
C PHE A 123 -12.42 -6.96 8.82
N ILE A 124 -12.41 -6.05 7.85
CA ILE A 124 -13.22 -6.14 6.64
C ILE A 124 -12.29 -6.14 5.42
N ASP A 125 -12.85 -6.53 4.28
CA ASP A 125 -12.13 -6.56 3.00
C ASP A 125 -11.45 -5.21 2.70
N GLU A 126 -10.16 -5.26 2.39
CA GLU A 126 -9.30 -4.11 2.14
C GLU A 126 -9.51 -3.52 0.74
N HIS A 127 -9.84 -4.36 -0.24
CA HIS A 127 -9.85 -3.99 -1.66
C HIS A 127 -10.77 -2.79 -2.00
N PRO A 128 -11.97 -2.64 -1.42
CA PRO A 128 -12.83 -1.47 -1.66
C PRO A 128 -12.22 -0.14 -1.21
N TYR A 129 -11.15 -0.18 -0.41
CA TYR A 129 -10.47 0.97 0.16
C TYR A 129 -9.07 1.17 -0.42
N GLU A 130 -8.66 0.35 -1.39
CA GLU A 130 -7.37 0.49 -2.05
C GLU A 130 -7.30 1.79 -2.85
N ILE A 131 -6.20 2.52 -2.72
CA ILE A 131 -5.98 3.75 -3.48
C ILE A 131 -5.77 3.42 -4.95
N ILE A 132 -6.50 4.13 -5.80
CA ILE A 132 -6.52 3.88 -7.24
C ILE A 132 -5.57 4.83 -7.97
N SER A 133 -5.41 6.07 -7.51
CA SER A 133 -4.64 7.08 -8.25
C SER A 133 -4.12 8.22 -7.37
N ASP A 134 -3.18 9.00 -7.92
CA ASP A 134 -2.93 10.38 -7.53
C ASP A 134 -3.60 11.36 -8.52
N SER A 135 -3.31 12.65 -8.40
CA SER A 135 -3.82 13.68 -9.34
C SER A 135 -3.35 13.51 -10.80
N HIS A 136 -2.38 12.64 -11.08
CA HIS A 136 -1.66 12.56 -12.36
C HIS A 136 -1.39 11.13 -12.87
N THR A 137 -1.69 10.09 -12.10
CA THR A 137 -1.13 8.74 -12.28
C THR A 137 -1.96 7.72 -11.51
N THR A 138 -2.35 6.66 -12.21
CA THR A 138 -2.98 5.48 -11.61
C THR A 138 -1.95 4.64 -10.88
N LEU A 139 -2.27 4.28 -9.63
CA LEU A 139 -1.53 3.29 -8.85
C LEU A 139 -1.94 1.89 -9.34
N ARG A 140 -1.00 0.96 -9.32
CA ARG A 140 -1.32 -0.44 -9.53
C ARG A 140 -2.20 -0.96 -8.38
N SER A 141 -3.27 -1.69 -8.70
CA SER A 141 -4.05 -2.45 -7.72
C SER A 141 -3.38 -3.78 -7.36
N SER A 142 -3.50 -4.15 -6.10
CA SER A 142 -3.16 -5.46 -5.54
C SER A 142 -3.84 -6.63 -6.26
N GLN A 143 -5.06 -6.44 -6.80
CA GLN A 143 -5.83 -7.50 -7.48
C GLN A 143 -5.27 -7.88 -8.85
N HIS A 144 -4.57 -6.94 -9.51
CA HIS A 144 -4.19 -7.13 -10.91
C HIS A 144 -3.08 -8.16 -11.14
N ASP A 145 -2.53 -8.81 -10.09
CA ASP A 145 -1.25 -9.50 -10.27
C ASP A 145 -0.98 -10.71 -9.35
N SER A 146 -1.97 -11.57 -9.12
CA SER A 146 -1.73 -12.86 -8.46
C SER A 146 -0.64 -13.72 -9.16
N ASN A 147 -0.35 -13.44 -10.44
CA ASN A 147 0.62 -14.17 -11.26
C ASN A 147 2.01 -13.51 -11.39
N ALA A 148 2.21 -12.24 -10.99
CA ALA A 148 3.54 -11.59 -11.05
C ALA A 148 4.29 -11.57 -9.72
N THR A 149 3.90 -12.42 -8.79
CA THR A 149 4.28 -12.39 -7.36
C THR A 149 5.78 -12.45 -7.04
N ASN A 150 6.69 -12.54 -8.01
CA ASN A 150 8.14 -12.48 -7.78
C ASN A 150 8.94 -11.73 -8.87
N LYS A 151 8.30 -10.95 -9.74
CA LYS A 151 9.00 -10.32 -10.87
C LYS A 151 9.34 -8.87 -10.55
N TYR A 152 10.61 -8.58 -10.27
CA TYR A 152 11.05 -7.19 -10.07
C TYR A 152 10.92 -6.38 -11.38
N LEU A 153 10.51 -5.11 -11.28
CA LEU A 153 10.18 -4.22 -12.41
C LEU A 153 11.24 -4.22 -13.53
N PHE A 154 12.52 -4.08 -13.18
CA PHE A 154 13.61 -4.05 -14.17
C PHE A 154 14.31 -5.41 -14.36
N SER A 155 13.83 -6.47 -13.71
CA SER A 155 14.30 -7.84 -13.94
C SER A 155 13.32 -8.66 -14.79
N GLN A 156 12.21 -8.06 -15.25
CA GLN A 156 11.17 -8.81 -15.97
C GLN A 156 11.58 -9.20 -17.39
N ASN A 157 12.44 -8.41 -18.01
CA ASN A 157 12.86 -8.64 -19.40
C ASN A 157 14.26 -9.23 -19.46
N SER A 158 14.37 -10.52 -19.77
CA SER A 158 15.66 -11.20 -19.95
C SER A 158 16.45 -10.69 -21.16
N GLN A 159 15.84 -9.90 -22.05
CA GLN A 159 16.50 -9.35 -23.23
C GLN A 159 17.32 -8.10 -22.93
N TYR A 160 17.05 -7.40 -21.83
CA TYR A 160 17.73 -6.16 -21.50
C TYR A 160 18.14 -6.13 -20.03
N SER A 161 19.42 -5.90 -19.80
CA SER A 161 19.98 -5.55 -18.50
C SER A 161 19.95 -4.04 -18.29
N TYR A 162 19.28 -3.62 -17.22
CA TYR A 162 19.20 -2.22 -16.80
C TYR A 162 20.11 -1.96 -15.60
N ALA A 163 20.89 -0.88 -15.67
CA ALA A 163 21.57 -0.34 -14.51
C ALA A 163 21.31 1.17 -14.36
N PHE A 164 21.44 1.64 -13.13
CA PHE A 164 21.20 3.03 -12.78
C PHE A 164 22.45 3.69 -12.23
N ALA A 165 22.73 4.90 -12.72
CA ALA A 165 23.61 5.85 -12.06
C ALA A 165 22.78 7.00 -11.50
N ILE A 166 23.18 7.54 -10.34
CA ILE A 166 22.50 8.68 -9.72
C ILE A 166 23.45 9.87 -9.72
N GLU A 167 23.07 10.92 -10.42
CA GLU A 167 23.75 12.23 -10.44
C GLU A 167 22.83 13.37 -9.95
N CYS A 168 21.52 13.12 -9.77
CA CYS A 168 20.62 14.06 -9.11
C CYS A 168 21.05 14.31 -7.65
N ARG A 169 21.05 15.59 -7.24
CA ARG A 169 21.32 16.00 -5.85
C ARG A 169 20.03 16.11 -5.06
N GLN A 170 18.97 16.57 -5.70
CA GLN A 170 17.64 16.74 -5.11
C GLN A 170 16.61 16.25 -6.09
N CYS A 171 16.26 14.98 -5.92
CA CYS A 171 15.29 14.32 -6.75
C CYS A 171 13.88 14.74 -6.24
N GLN A 172 12.85 14.67 -7.09
CA GLN A 172 11.56 15.28 -6.77
C GLN A 172 10.97 14.79 -5.43
N GLY A 173 10.38 15.73 -4.67
CA GLY A 173 9.56 15.38 -3.50
C GLY A 173 10.35 14.89 -2.28
N SER A 174 11.47 15.54 -1.96
CA SER A 174 12.32 15.28 -0.78
C SER A 174 13.01 13.91 -0.71
N ILE A 175 12.99 13.13 -1.81
CA ILE A 175 13.69 11.85 -1.89
C ILE A 175 15.18 12.09 -2.04
N ASN A 176 15.96 11.61 -1.06
CA ASN A 176 17.41 11.72 -1.08
C ASN A 176 18.08 10.56 -1.85
N ARG A 177 19.39 10.67 -2.05
CA ARG A 177 20.19 9.65 -2.77
C ARG A 177 20.07 8.25 -2.16
N SER A 178 20.13 8.13 -0.83
CA SER A 178 20.08 6.83 -0.15
C SER A 178 18.74 6.15 -0.40
N GLU A 179 17.66 6.92 -0.45
CA GLU A 179 16.32 6.43 -0.70
C GLU A 179 16.13 6.03 -2.17
N LEU A 180 16.71 6.78 -3.12
CA LEU A 180 16.72 6.34 -4.51
C LEU A 180 17.49 5.03 -4.70
N ILE A 181 18.63 4.87 -4.03
CA ILE A 181 19.39 3.61 -4.05
C ILE A 181 18.50 2.46 -3.58
N GLU A 182 17.80 2.64 -2.45
CA GLU A 182 16.86 1.66 -1.92
C GLU A 182 15.77 1.33 -2.95
N LEU A 183 15.14 2.34 -3.55
CA LEU A 183 14.08 2.15 -4.55
C LEU A 183 14.58 1.38 -5.77
N ILE A 184 15.74 1.74 -6.33
CA ILE A 184 16.37 1.05 -7.46
C ILE A 184 16.58 -0.43 -7.11
N GLN A 185 17.13 -0.73 -5.94
CA GLN A 185 17.35 -2.11 -5.51
C GLN A 185 16.04 -2.89 -5.36
N LEU A 186 15.00 -2.26 -4.80
CA LEU A 186 13.68 -2.87 -4.67
C LEU A 186 13.01 -3.12 -6.02
N THR A 187 13.34 -2.33 -7.05
CA THR A 187 12.89 -2.60 -8.42
C THR A 187 13.65 -3.74 -9.13
N GLY A 188 14.64 -4.35 -8.46
CA GLY A 188 15.51 -5.40 -8.99
C GLY A 188 16.56 -4.90 -9.98
N ALA A 189 16.65 -3.58 -10.20
CA ALA A 189 17.69 -2.97 -11.00
C ALA A 189 19.02 -2.92 -10.22
N GLN A 190 20.12 -2.82 -10.96
CA GLN A 190 21.45 -2.72 -10.39
C GLN A 190 21.93 -1.28 -10.38
N LEU A 191 22.75 -0.93 -9.39
CA LEU A 191 23.51 0.32 -9.43
C LEU A 191 24.72 0.11 -10.33
N PHE A 192 24.91 1.02 -11.27
CA PHE A 192 26.01 0.97 -12.20
C PHE A 192 27.36 1.08 -11.47
N GLN A 193 28.23 0.11 -11.71
CA GLN A 193 29.63 0.11 -11.31
C GLN A 193 30.45 0.11 -12.60
N ASN A 194 31.50 0.93 -12.68
CA ASN A 194 32.21 1.28 -13.92
C ASN A 194 32.72 0.08 -14.76
N GLU A 195 32.77 -1.12 -14.20
CA GLU A 195 33.30 -2.34 -14.82
C GLU A 195 32.20 -3.24 -15.41
N GLN A 196 30.93 -2.97 -15.12
CA GLN A 196 29.84 -3.87 -15.48
C GLN A 196 29.22 -3.49 -16.84
N ALA A 197 29.30 -4.41 -17.80
CA ALA A 197 28.61 -4.26 -19.07
C ALA A 197 27.09 -4.38 -18.91
N VAL A 198 26.34 -3.44 -19.49
CA VAL A 198 24.87 -3.39 -19.42
C VAL A 198 24.27 -2.97 -20.76
N ASP A 199 23.02 -3.35 -21.03
CA ASP A 199 22.35 -2.96 -22.27
C ASP A 199 21.90 -1.50 -22.22
N VAL A 200 21.27 -1.12 -21.11
CA VAL A 200 20.75 0.23 -20.89
C VAL A 200 21.25 0.78 -19.56
N LEU A 201 22.05 1.85 -19.63
CA LEU A 201 22.45 2.65 -18.48
C LEU A 201 21.55 3.87 -18.36
N ILE A 202 20.79 3.95 -17.26
CA ILE A 202 19.92 5.08 -16.95
C ILE A 202 20.61 5.96 -15.92
N VAL A 203 20.97 7.18 -16.31
CA VAL A 203 21.59 8.18 -15.44
C VAL A 203 20.51 9.15 -14.98
N LEU A 204 20.18 9.11 -13.69
CA LEU A 204 19.22 10.02 -13.07
C LEU A 204 19.88 11.37 -12.79
N CYS A 205 19.33 12.45 -13.36
CA CYS A 205 19.87 13.80 -13.31
C CYS A 205 18.83 14.82 -12.83
N ASP A 206 19.30 15.97 -12.32
CA ASP A 206 18.43 17.11 -12.03
C ASP A 206 18.10 17.87 -13.33
N THR A 207 16.86 18.32 -13.50
CA THR A 207 16.43 19.11 -14.68
C THR A 207 17.22 20.41 -14.85
N SER A 208 17.76 20.96 -13.77
CA SER A 208 18.47 22.24 -13.74
C SER A 208 19.99 22.10 -13.66
N ASP A 209 20.54 20.88 -13.82
CA ASP A 209 21.98 20.69 -13.66
C ASP A 209 22.77 21.32 -14.82
N LYS A 210 23.44 22.44 -14.53
CA LYS A 210 24.37 23.12 -15.44
C LYS A 210 25.57 22.25 -15.83
N ASN A 211 25.80 21.12 -15.15
CA ASN A 211 26.88 20.19 -15.40
C ASN A 211 26.48 18.98 -16.24
N LEU A 212 25.31 18.98 -16.91
CA LEU A 212 24.87 17.86 -17.73
C LEU A 212 25.93 17.39 -18.72
N ASN A 213 26.68 18.30 -19.36
CA ASN A 213 27.77 17.93 -20.28
C ASN A 213 28.91 17.18 -19.56
N LYS A 214 29.28 17.58 -18.34
CA LYS A 214 30.30 16.86 -17.54
C LYS A 214 29.81 15.47 -17.13
N ILE A 215 28.51 15.34 -16.82
CA ILE A 215 27.89 14.04 -16.55
C ILE A 215 27.92 13.17 -17.81
N LYS A 216 27.59 13.74 -18.98
CA LYS A 216 27.66 13.04 -20.27
C LYS A 216 29.08 12.55 -20.56
N GLU A 217 30.09 13.40 -20.38
CA GLU A 217 31.51 13.05 -20.51
C GLU A 217 31.93 11.92 -19.55
N LYS A 218 31.51 11.98 -18.28
CA LYS A 218 31.81 10.95 -17.26
C LYS A 218 31.37 9.55 -17.68
N TYR A 219 30.23 9.44 -18.34
CA TYR A 219 29.64 8.15 -18.74
C TYR A 219 29.87 7.79 -20.21
N MET A 220 30.52 8.64 -21.00
CA MET A 220 30.73 8.42 -22.44
C MET A 220 31.42 7.09 -22.77
N ASN A 221 32.30 6.63 -21.88
CA ASN A 221 33.04 5.37 -22.03
C ASN A 221 32.51 4.24 -21.14
N ALA A 222 31.32 4.40 -20.54
CA ALA A 222 30.69 3.32 -19.79
C ALA A 222 30.46 2.13 -20.75
N PRO A 223 30.68 0.88 -20.31
CA PRO A 223 30.40 -0.31 -21.12
C PRO A 223 28.88 -0.55 -21.25
N ALA A 224 28.17 0.39 -21.87
CA ALA A 224 26.73 0.34 -22.06
C ALA A 224 26.37 0.58 -23.53
N SER A 225 25.46 -0.25 -24.07
CA SER A 225 25.01 -0.11 -25.47
C SER A 225 24.15 1.13 -25.68
N ASN A 226 23.44 1.57 -24.65
CA ASN A 226 22.57 2.73 -24.69
C ASN A 226 22.62 3.47 -23.34
N ILE A 227 22.98 4.76 -23.37
CA ILE A 227 23.04 5.60 -22.18
C ILE A 227 21.95 6.66 -22.26
N LYS A 228 21.09 6.70 -21.26
CA LYS A 228 19.94 7.60 -21.18
C LYS A 228 20.08 8.50 -19.97
N TYR A 229 19.99 9.80 -20.17
CA TYR A 229 20.05 10.81 -19.12
C TYR A 229 18.64 11.32 -18.89
N VAL A 230 18.06 11.03 -17.73
CA VAL A 230 16.64 11.30 -17.45
C VAL A 230 16.45 11.90 -16.07
N THR A 231 15.29 12.50 -15.83
CA THR A 231 14.90 12.94 -14.49
C THR A 231 14.52 11.77 -13.58
N SER A 232 14.53 11.98 -12.26
CA SER A 232 14.08 10.95 -11.29
C SER A 232 12.62 10.52 -11.49
N ASP A 233 11.79 11.37 -12.11
CA ASP A 233 10.37 11.10 -12.32
C ASP A 233 10.14 9.85 -13.16
N PHE A 234 11.07 9.52 -14.07
CA PHE A 234 11.05 8.27 -14.81
C PHE A 234 10.95 7.06 -13.88
N LEU A 235 11.85 6.97 -12.90
CA LEU A 235 11.89 5.86 -11.95
C LEU A 235 10.64 5.85 -11.08
N LEU A 236 10.28 7.00 -10.52
CA LEU A 236 9.15 7.11 -9.58
C LEU A 236 7.83 6.75 -10.27
N LYS A 237 7.56 7.26 -11.47
CA LYS A 237 6.35 6.93 -12.23
C LYS A 237 6.35 5.48 -12.70
N SER A 238 7.52 4.92 -13.05
CA SER A 238 7.63 3.50 -13.38
C SER A 238 7.31 2.60 -12.18
N ILE A 239 7.74 2.98 -10.97
CA ILE A 239 7.40 2.26 -9.74
C ILE A 239 5.90 2.33 -9.45
N ILE A 240 5.32 3.52 -9.47
CA ILE A 240 3.91 3.73 -9.09
C ILE A 240 2.95 2.96 -10.00
N LYS A 241 3.21 2.98 -11.31
CA LYS A 241 2.42 2.22 -12.29
C LYS A 241 2.83 0.76 -12.40
N PHE A 242 3.97 0.42 -11.83
CA PHE A 242 4.65 -0.86 -12.01
C PHE A 242 4.85 -1.26 -13.48
N GLU A 243 5.30 -0.31 -14.27
CA GLU A 243 5.54 -0.48 -15.70
C GLU A 243 6.72 0.41 -16.08
N ILE A 244 7.70 -0.12 -16.81
CA ILE A 244 8.82 0.67 -17.33
C ILE A 244 8.22 1.72 -18.27
N GLN A 245 8.26 2.99 -17.86
CA GLN A 245 7.69 4.07 -18.66
C GLN A 245 8.54 4.35 -19.91
N ASP A 246 7.99 5.11 -20.85
CA ASP A 246 8.73 5.60 -22.00
C ASP A 246 9.86 6.54 -21.56
N ILE A 247 11.10 6.06 -21.63
CA ILE A 247 12.32 6.74 -21.18
C ILE A 247 12.46 8.11 -21.88
N ASP A 248 12.10 8.20 -23.15
CA ASP A 248 12.34 9.40 -23.96
C ASP A 248 11.48 10.59 -23.51
N LYS A 249 10.34 10.34 -22.84
CA LYS A 249 9.51 11.40 -22.22
C LYS A 249 10.18 12.10 -21.04
N TYR A 250 11.23 11.51 -20.47
CA TYR A 250 11.91 12.00 -19.28
C TYR A 250 13.36 12.42 -19.57
N SER A 251 13.79 12.36 -20.83
CA SER A 251 15.16 12.66 -21.27
C SER A 251 15.54 14.14 -21.15
N LEU A 252 16.84 14.41 -20.92
CA LEU A 252 17.47 15.74 -20.79
C LEU A 252 18.45 16.09 -21.93
#